data_AF-A0A932CZ01-F1
#
_entry.id   AF-A0A932CZ01-F1
#
_cell.length_a   1.000
_cell.length_b   1.000
_cell.length_c   1.000
_cell.angle_alpha   90.00
_cell.angle_beta   90.00
_cell.angle_gamma   90.00
#
_symmetry.space_group_name_H-M   'P 1'
#
loop_
_entity.id
_entity.type
_entity.pdbx_description
1 polymer ?
#
loop_
_entity_poly.entity_id
_entity_poly.type
_entity_poly.pdbx_seq_one_letter_code
_entity_poly.pdbx_strand_id
1 'polypeptide(L)' 'MVDPVNLADPGCEPTDAQLAELSQRAFGGVRDARERALKQLRAQIAAAREEVLRRLETQAEAPRDSR' A
#
# COMPACT_ATOMS: atom_id res chain seq x y z
N MET A 1 -31.98 17.93 -16.04
CA MET A 1 -31.08 17.13 -15.18
C MET A 1 -31.13 15.72 -15.74
N VAL A 2 -29.99 15.16 -16.16
CA VAL A 2 -29.92 13.77 -16.63
C VAL A 2 -29.69 12.92 -15.38
N ASP A 3 -30.61 12.01 -15.09
CA ASP A 3 -30.43 11.08 -13.97
C ASP A 3 -29.17 10.23 -14.20
N PRO A 4 -28.35 10.00 -13.15
CA PRO A 4 -27.16 9.17 -13.28
C PRO A 4 -27.57 7.74 -13.66
N VAL A 5 -26.95 7.21 -14.72
CA VAL A 5 -27.23 5.86 -15.23
C VAL A 5 -26.90 4.81 -14.15
N ASN A 6 -27.88 3.97 -13.82
CA ASN A 6 -27.70 2.87 -12.90
C ASN A 6 -27.00 1.69 -13.59
N LEU A 7 -25.67 1.65 -13.50
CA LEU A 7 -24.85 0.57 -14.07
C LEU A 7 -25.03 -0.79 -13.36
N ALA A 8 -25.78 -0.85 -12.26
CA ALA A 8 -26.12 -2.10 -11.57
C ALA A 8 -27.46 -2.70 -12.03
N ASP A 9 -28.19 -2.02 -12.93
CA ASP A 9 -29.42 -2.53 -13.53
C ASP A 9 -29.10 -3.61 -14.58
N PRO A 10 -29.64 -4.84 -14.47
CA PRO A 10 -29.47 -5.89 -15.47
C PRO A 10 -29.95 -5.52 -16.88
N GLY A 11 -30.87 -4.56 -16.99
CA GLY A 11 -31.36 -4.04 -18.28
C GLY A 11 -30.53 -2.88 -18.85
N CYS A 12 -29.50 -2.43 -18.14
CA CYS A 12 -28.62 -1.37 -18.62
C CYS A 12 -27.54 -1.95 -19.54
N GLU A 13 -27.49 -1.46 -20.79
CA GLU A 13 -26.35 -1.65 -21.68
C GLU A 13 -25.42 -0.43 -21.59
N PRO A 14 -24.33 -0.51 -20.82
CA PRO A 14 -23.40 0.59 -20.70
C PRO A 14 -22.58 0.75 -21.97
N THR A 15 -22.31 2.00 -22.32
CA THR A 15 -21.34 2.33 -23.36
C THR A 15 -19.92 2.10 -22.88
N ASP A 16 -18.99 1.88 -23.82
CA ASP A 16 -17.55 1.77 -23.53
C ASP A 16 -17.01 2.96 -22.72
N ALA A 17 -17.51 4.17 -22.99
CA ALA A 17 -17.12 5.37 -22.27
C ALA A 17 -17.51 5.31 -20.79
N GLN A 18 -18.70 4.79 -20.48
CA GLN A 18 -19.17 4.63 -19.10
C GLN A 18 -18.39 3.55 -18.35
N LEU A 19 -18.00 2.46 -19.04
CA LEU A 19 -17.15 1.42 -18.48
C LEU A 19 -15.72 1.93 -18.19
N ALA A 20 -15.18 2.75 -19.11
CA ALA A 20 -13.88 3.39 -18.92
C ALA A 20 -13.88 4.36 -17.73
N GLU A 21 -14.92 5.19 -17.60
CA GLU A 21 -15.08 6.11 -16.47
C GLU A 21 -15.25 5.35 -15.14
N LEU A 22 -16.07 4.29 -15.13
CA LEU A 22 -16.23 3.41 -13.97
C LEU A 22 -14.88 2.81 -13.55
N SER A 23 -14.11 2.30 -14.51
CA SER A 23 -12.79 1.71 -14.25
C SER A 23 -11.80 2.75 -13.70
N GLN A 24 -11.76 3.95 -14.29
CA GLN A 24 -10.90 5.04 -13.79
C GLN A 24 -11.27 5.45 -12.37
N ARG A 25 -12.56 5.54 -12.03
CA ARG A 25 -13.00 5.86 -10.66
C ARG A 25 -12.70 4.73 -9.69
N ALA A 26 -12.99 3.48 -10.05
CA ALA A 26 -12.77 2.32 -9.19
C ALA A 26 -11.29 2.12 -8.86
N PHE A 27 -10.39 2.36 -9.82
CA PHE A 27 -8.96 2.09 -9.67
C PHE A 27 -8.09 3.34 -9.51
N GLY A 28 -8.65 4.55 -9.57
CA GLY A 28 -7.89 5.80 -9.59
C GLY A 28 -6.94 5.97 -8.40
N GLY A 29 -7.33 5.48 -7.22
CA GLY A 29 -6.51 5.56 -6.00
C GLY A 29 -5.54 4.40 -5.78
N VAL A 30 -5.58 3.35 -6.61
CA VAL A 30 -4.80 2.12 -6.38
C VAL A 30 -3.30 2.35 -6.48
N ARG A 31 -2.88 3.18 -7.46
CA ARG A 31 -1.47 3.53 -7.61
C ARG A 31 -0.92 4.21 -6.37
N ASP A 32 -1.60 5.25 -5.90
CA ASP A 32 -1.16 6.01 -4.73
C ASP A 32 -1.20 5.16 -3.45
N ALA A 33 -2.21 4.30 -3.32
CA ALA A 33 -2.30 3.36 -2.20
C ALA A 33 -1.12 2.38 -2.20
N ARG A 34 -0.75 1.84 -3.37
CA ARG A 34 0.44 0.99 -3.53
C ARG A 34 1.73 1.74 -3.19
N GLU A 35 1.88 2.98 -3.66
CA GLU A 35 3.07 3.79 -3.37
C GLU A 35 3.20 4.10 -1.86
N ARG A 36 2.09 4.43 -1.18
CA ARG A 36 2.05 4.60 0.28
C ARG A 36 2.43 3.32 1.02
N ALA A 37 1.86 2.18 0.63
CA ALA A 37 2.17 0.89 1.24
C ALA A 37 3.66 0.53 1.08
N LEU A 38 4.23 0.75 -0.11
CA LEU A 38 5.66 0.52 -0.36
C LEU A 38 6.55 1.45 0.48
N LYS A 39 6.17 2.72 0.63
CA LYS A 39 6.91 3.66 1.48
C LYS A 39 6.89 3.22 2.94
N GLN A 40 5.73 2.79 3.44
CA GLN A 40 5.59 2.29 4.81
C GLN A 40 6.42 1.02 5.04
N LEU A 41 6.36 0.06 4.13
CA LEU A 41 7.15 -1.18 4.23
C LEU A 41 8.66 -0.89 4.25
N ARG A 42 9.14 0.03 3.40
CA ARG A 42 10.55 0.44 3.41
C ARG A 42 10.97 1.07 4.73
N ALA A 43 10.11 1.91 5.33
CA ALA A 43 10.37 2.51 6.64
C ALA A 43 10.44 1.45 7.75
N GLN A 44 9.54 0.46 7.74
CA GLN A 44 9.56 -0.66 8.68
C GLN A 44 10.85 -1.49 8.56
N ILE A 45 11.27 -1.78 7.34
CA ILE A 45 12.54 -2.50 7.08
C ILE A 45 13.73 -1.69 7.62
N ALA A 46 13.77 -0.38 7.39
CA ALA A 46 14.84 0.48 7.90
C ALA A 46 14.90 0.46 9.43
N ALA A 47 13.76 0.65 10.11
CA ALA A 47 13.68 0.61 11.56
C ALA A 47 14.10 -0.75 12.14
N ALA A 48 13.64 -1.85 11.54
CA ALA A 48 14.03 -3.20 11.96
C ALA A 48 15.53 -3.45 11.79
N ARG A 49 16.15 -2.94 10.72
CA ARG A 49 17.60 -3.03 10.52
C ARG A 49 18.37 -2.28 11.59
N GLU A 50 17.97 -1.05 11.90
CA GLU A 50 18.60 -0.25 12.96
C GLU A 50 18.48 -0.91 14.33
N GLU A 51 17.32 -1.49 14.63
CA GLU A 51 17.11 -2.21 15.88
C GLU A 51 18.02 -3.43 15.99
N VAL A 52 18.15 -4.23 14.92
CA VAL A 52 19.05 -5.39 14.91
C VAL A 52 20.51 -4.95 15.06
N LEU A 53 20.95 -3.91 14.35
CA LEU A 53 22.31 -3.40 14.47
C LEU A 53 22.61 -2.93 15.91
N ARG A 54 21.71 -2.17 16.52
CA ARG A 54 21.85 -1.72 17.92
C ARG A 54 21.93 -2.90 18.89
N ARG A 55 21.12 -3.94 18.69
CA ARG A 55 21.17 -5.16 19.51
C ARG A 55 22.52 -5.86 19.39
N LEU A 56 23.06 -5.97 18.18
CA LEU A 56 24.36 -6.59 17.93
C LEU A 56 25.50 -5.78 18.55
N GLU A 57 25.48 -4.44 18.44
CA GLU A 57 26.45 -3.56 19.10
C GLU A 57 26.41 -3.73 20.62
N THR A 58 25.21 -3.74 21.21
CA THR A 58 25.04 -3.95 22.65
C THR A 58 25.55 -5.32 23.12
N GLN A 59 25.35 -6.36 22.30
CA GLN A 59 25.88 -7.71 22.57
C GLN A 59 27.39 -7.81 22.37
N ALA A 60 27.97 -6.99 21.50
CA ALA A 60 29.41 -6.94 21.27
C ALA A 60 30.15 -6.18 22.38
N GLU A 61 29.52 -5.17 22.98
CA GLU A 61 30.06 -4.46 24.15
C GLU A 61 29.82 -5.17 25.48
N ALA A 62 28.85 -6.09 25.55
CA ALA A 62 28.73 -6.99 26.70
C ALA A 62 30.01 -7.85 26.79
N PRO A 63 30.72 -7.85 27.93
CA PRO A 63 32.03 -8.47 28.00
C PRO A 63 31.90 -9.98 27.76
N ARG A 64 32.83 -10.53 26.98
CA ARG A 64 33.15 -11.97 26.94
C ARG A 64 33.79 -12.42 28.27
N ASP A 65 33.41 -11.83 29.40
CA ASP A 65 33.80 -12.28 30.73
C ASP A 65 32.80 -13.32 31.18
N SER A 66 33.18 -14.59 30.97
CA SER A 66 32.96 -15.71 31.88
C SER A 66 33.23 -17.01 31.14
N ARG A 67 34.50 -17.40 31.02
CA ARG A 67 34.99 -18.78 31.19
C ARG A 67 36.51 -18.87 31.08
#